data_AF-A0A072TES3-F1
#
_entry.id   AF-A0A072TES3-F1
#
_cell.length_a   1.000
_cell.length_b   1.000
_cell.length_c   1.000
_cell.angle_alpha   90.00
_cell.angle_beta   90.00
_cell.angle_gamma   90.00
#
_symmetry.space_group_name_H-M   'P 1'
#
loop_
_entity.id
_entity.type
_entity.pdbx_description
1 polymer ?
#
loop_
_entity_poly.entity_id
_entity_poly.type
_entity_poly.pdbx_seq_one_letter_code
_entity_poly.pdbx_strand_id
1 'polypeptide(L)'
;MDSLNDFADALRSLIGPGDRIRPFVCDGSPLACSVFIIGTNPASSLTEQFWAYWDDSTGFDKHHFMQAYSDSRRRRGKQVVSQTRNALEVLVKSCAPLRCLETNVFGEATATQAELLAAPIQGRSVLPFLVDAIKPKWIIAHGLVAGKAAAAYENSAHVVRLPHLRKCAHADLRRLGRRIVDSMLQSGALLADASAMPPTDSRGISPRASTQIRRPLDLIAGNRRNDRQYRLRLADAIRSVAREFQDSALETACDTELARLGSPTNSNPAALTNLINLAPINQLVDGAFSTIWIRDESRAGIFGRKKVDNTVASLGDANVSVLVDEFNAILAGGETVDVEVAGTRYGITKAAVVGGT
;
A
#
# COMPACT_ATOMS: atom_id res chain seq x y z
N MET A 1 -13.30 25.81 8.74
CA MET A 1 -11.91 26.30 8.63
C MET A 1 -11.98 27.39 7.61
N ASP A 2 -11.86 28.62 8.07
CA ASP A 2 -12.52 29.74 7.40
C ASP A 2 -11.51 30.67 6.73
N SER A 3 -10.22 30.52 7.08
CA SER A 3 -9.12 31.25 6.46
C SER A 3 -7.86 30.39 6.26
N LEU A 4 -6.96 30.89 5.41
CA LEU A 4 -5.65 30.29 5.19
C LEU A 4 -4.76 30.35 6.45
N ASN A 5 -4.93 31.39 7.28
CA ASN A 5 -4.22 31.53 8.54
C ASN A 5 -4.65 30.45 9.54
N ASP A 6 -5.96 30.22 9.69
CA ASP A 6 -6.48 29.15 10.56
C ASP A 6 -5.96 27.78 10.14
N PHE A 7 -5.91 27.55 8.82
CA PHE A 7 -5.32 26.34 8.25
C PHE A 7 -3.84 26.22 8.60
N ALA A 8 -3.07 27.30 8.41
CA ALA A 8 -1.64 27.32 8.71
C ALA A 8 -1.37 27.05 10.20
N ASP A 9 -2.11 27.67 11.10
CA ASP A 9 -1.93 27.52 12.55
C ASP A 9 -2.30 26.12 13.04
N ALA A 10 -3.39 25.54 12.53
CA ALA A 10 -3.75 24.16 12.80
C ALA A 10 -2.66 23.20 12.26
N LEU A 11 -2.14 23.45 11.06
CA LEU A 11 -1.06 22.65 10.49
C LEU A 11 0.25 22.80 11.28
N ARG A 12 0.61 24.00 11.77
CA ARG A 12 1.76 24.21 12.66
C ARG A 12 1.63 23.44 13.97
N SER A 13 0.43 23.31 14.49
CA SER A 13 0.19 22.51 15.71
C SER A 13 0.43 21.01 15.46
N LEU A 14 0.21 20.54 14.21
CA LEU A 14 0.48 19.17 13.79
C LEU A 14 1.92 18.93 13.33
N ILE A 15 2.69 19.99 13.03
CA ILE A 15 4.06 19.90 12.55
C ILE A 15 4.96 20.63 13.53
N GLY A 16 5.69 19.86 14.35
CA GLY A 16 6.53 20.41 15.39
C GLY A 16 7.61 21.36 14.83
N PRO A 17 8.06 22.34 15.62
CA PRO A 17 9.17 23.19 15.22
C PRO A 17 10.42 22.33 14.94
N GLY A 18 11.03 22.51 13.77
CA GLY A 18 12.19 21.73 13.34
C GLY A 18 11.86 20.41 12.65
N ASP A 19 10.60 19.99 12.60
CA ASP A 19 10.18 18.81 11.84
C ASP A 19 10.51 19.00 10.36
N ARG A 20 11.08 17.96 9.76
CA ARG A 20 11.41 17.93 8.32
C ARG A 20 10.40 17.13 7.50
N ILE A 21 9.18 17.01 8.02
CA ILE A 21 8.09 16.36 7.30
C ILE A 21 7.63 17.21 6.12
N ARG A 22 7.15 16.54 5.08
CA ARG A 22 6.55 17.19 3.92
C ARG A 22 5.05 16.86 3.91
N PRO A 23 4.21 17.69 4.54
CA PRO A 23 2.78 17.44 4.65
C PRO A 23 2.10 17.39 3.28
N PHE A 24 2.43 18.34 2.41
CA PHE A 24 1.94 18.37 1.03
C PHE A 24 2.82 19.25 0.13
N VAL A 25 2.46 19.30 -1.15
CA VAL A 25 2.93 20.24 -2.17
C VAL A 25 1.71 20.63 -3.00
N CYS A 26 1.41 21.91 -3.10
CA CYS A 26 0.40 22.48 -4.00
C CYS A 26 0.90 23.84 -4.51
N ASP A 27 0.31 24.39 -5.54
CA ASP A 27 0.65 25.76 -5.96
C ASP A 27 -0.37 26.71 -5.33
N GLY A 28 0.07 27.59 -4.42
CA GLY A 28 -0.70 28.54 -3.60
C GLY A 28 -1.57 27.91 -2.51
N SER A 29 -2.74 28.50 -2.22
CA SER A 29 -3.63 28.06 -1.13
C SER A 29 -4.11 26.61 -1.28
N PRO A 30 -3.88 25.74 -0.27
CA PRO A 30 -4.34 24.36 -0.29
C PRO A 30 -5.86 24.24 -0.17
N LEU A 31 -6.54 25.22 0.42
CA LEU A 31 -8.00 25.25 0.57
C LEU A 31 -8.73 25.33 -0.78
N ALA A 32 -8.05 25.80 -1.83
CA ALA A 32 -8.59 25.84 -3.18
C ALA A 32 -8.37 24.53 -3.97
N CYS A 33 -7.72 23.52 -3.38
CA CYS A 33 -7.45 22.25 -4.05
C CYS A 33 -8.67 21.33 -3.98
N SER A 34 -9.13 20.86 -5.13
CA SER A 34 -10.27 19.93 -5.22
C SER A 34 -9.86 18.50 -5.55
N VAL A 35 -8.59 18.29 -5.92
CA VAL A 35 -8.04 16.98 -6.27
C VAL A 35 -6.83 16.69 -5.39
N PHE A 36 -6.86 15.56 -4.67
CA PHE A 36 -5.71 15.07 -3.92
C PHE A 36 -4.99 13.98 -4.70
N ILE A 37 -3.67 14.00 -4.70
CA ILE A 37 -2.81 12.95 -5.23
C ILE A 37 -1.99 12.40 -4.06
N ILE A 38 -2.28 11.16 -3.65
CA ILE A 38 -1.75 10.58 -2.41
C ILE A 38 -0.74 9.47 -2.74
N GLY A 39 0.50 9.67 -2.29
CA GLY A 39 1.55 8.65 -2.27
C GLY A 39 1.74 7.99 -0.90
N THR A 40 2.73 7.11 -0.79
CA THR A 40 3.05 6.45 0.48
C THR A 40 3.80 7.41 1.41
N ASN A 41 4.97 7.89 0.97
CA ASN A 41 5.83 8.81 1.71
C ASN A 41 6.82 9.50 0.76
N PRO A 42 7.39 10.65 1.16
CA PRO A 42 8.50 11.27 0.44
C PRO A 42 9.72 10.36 0.29
N ALA A 43 10.22 10.18 -0.93
CA ALA A 43 11.48 9.45 -1.16
C ALA A 43 12.75 10.27 -0.81
N SER A 44 12.61 11.55 -0.50
CA SER A 44 13.72 12.46 -0.28
C SER A 44 13.37 13.47 0.79
N SER A 45 14.24 13.61 1.79
CA SER A 45 14.13 14.63 2.82
C SER A 45 14.17 16.02 2.19
N LEU A 46 13.47 16.96 2.80
CA LEU A 46 13.56 18.37 2.47
C LEU A 46 14.96 18.89 2.82
N THR A 47 15.47 19.80 1.98
CA THR A 47 16.71 20.51 2.29
C THR A 47 16.48 21.53 3.41
N GLU A 48 15.31 22.15 3.42
CA GLU A 48 14.84 23.14 4.41
C GLU A 48 13.55 22.67 5.09
N GLN A 49 13.04 23.39 6.08
CA GLN A 49 11.75 23.06 6.68
C GLN A 49 10.61 23.35 5.71
N PHE A 50 9.47 22.66 5.86
CA PHE A 50 8.29 22.87 5.01
C PHE A 50 7.88 24.35 4.94
N TRP A 51 7.95 25.05 6.07
CA TRP A 51 7.57 26.45 6.22
C TRP A 51 8.46 27.44 5.43
N ALA A 52 9.64 27.04 4.97
CA ALA A 52 10.45 27.86 4.06
C ALA A 52 9.82 28.03 2.67
N TYR A 53 8.84 27.18 2.34
CA TYR A 53 8.09 27.21 1.08
C TYR A 53 6.64 27.67 1.30
N TRP A 54 6.34 28.33 2.43
CA TRP A 54 5.00 28.76 2.80
C TRP A 54 4.95 30.26 3.03
N ASP A 55 3.88 30.88 2.56
CA ASP A 55 3.52 32.27 2.83
C ASP A 55 2.07 32.32 3.32
N ASP A 56 1.83 32.99 4.45
CA ASP A 56 0.51 33.00 5.09
C ASP A 56 -0.56 33.72 4.26
N SER A 57 -0.15 34.57 3.29
CA SER A 57 -1.09 35.27 2.41
C SER A 57 -1.44 34.49 1.13
N THR A 58 -0.51 33.69 0.60
CA THR A 58 -0.64 33.04 -0.71
C THR A 58 -0.66 31.51 -0.66
N GLY A 59 -0.14 30.91 0.40
CA GLY A 59 -0.07 29.46 0.62
C GLY A 59 1.30 28.88 0.26
N PHE A 60 1.30 27.69 -0.35
CA PHE A 60 2.56 26.99 -0.67
C PHE A 60 3.18 27.47 -1.98
N ASP A 61 4.45 27.86 -1.95
CA ASP A 61 5.23 28.21 -3.14
C ASP A 61 5.82 26.94 -3.77
N LYS A 62 5.05 26.34 -4.70
CA LYS A 62 5.50 25.16 -5.44
C LYS A 62 6.74 25.44 -6.26
N HIS A 63 6.89 26.64 -6.82
CA HIS A 63 8.00 26.96 -7.70
C HIS A 63 9.32 26.99 -6.91
N HIS A 64 9.35 27.71 -5.79
CA HIS A 64 10.51 27.74 -4.89
C HIS A 64 10.86 26.33 -4.38
N PHE A 65 9.86 25.56 -3.95
CA PHE A 65 10.07 24.16 -3.54
C PHE A 65 10.70 23.30 -4.66
N MET A 66 10.21 23.43 -5.90
CA MET A 66 10.70 22.64 -7.02
C MET A 66 12.13 23.00 -7.44
N GLN A 67 12.54 24.26 -7.28
CA GLN A 67 13.94 24.66 -7.45
C GLN A 67 14.83 24.01 -6.40
N ALA A 68 14.49 24.13 -5.11
CA ALA A 68 15.24 23.53 -4.02
C ALA A 68 15.33 21.99 -4.14
N TYR A 69 14.23 21.34 -4.55
CA TYR A 69 14.19 19.90 -4.84
C TYR A 69 15.16 19.52 -5.96
N SER A 70 15.13 20.25 -7.07
CA SER A 70 15.95 20.02 -8.26
C SER A 70 17.45 20.14 -7.95
N ASP A 71 17.83 21.20 -7.23
CA ASP A 71 19.21 21.42 -6.82
C ASP A 71 19.71 20.33 -5.85
N SER A 72 18.87 19.97 -4.88
CA SER A 72 19.16 18.90 -3.92
C SER A 72 19.37 17.55 -4.60
N ARG A 73 18.66 17.28 -5.70
CA ARG A 73 18.85 16.07 -6.51
C ARG A 73 20.14 16.13 -7.34
N ARG A 74 20.43 17.28 -7.96
CA ARG A 74 21.66 17.51 -8.74
C ARG A 74 22.91 17.33 -7.86
N ARG A 75 22.93 17.90 -6.66
CA ARG A 75 24.04 17.73 -5.69
C ARG A 75 24.28 16.26 -5.31
N ARG A 76 23.24 15.43 -5.34
CA ARG A 76 23.31 13.99 -5.06
C ARG A 76 23.64 13.14 -6.30
N GLY A 77 24.02 13.76 -7.42
CA GLY A 77 24.31 13.07 -8.68
C GLY A 77 23.10 12.32 -9.28
N LYS A 78 21.89 12.70 -8.88
CA LYS A 78 20.65 12.11 -9.43
C LYS A 78 20.13 12.98 -10.57
N GLN A 79 19.28 12.38 -11.41
CA GLN A 79 18.47 13.13 -12.37
C GLN A 79 17.79 14.33 -11.71
N VAL A 80 17.50 15.40 -12.43
CA VAL A 80 16.85 16.59 -11.83
C VAL A 80 15.44 16.24 -11.36
N VAL A 81 14.65 15.61 -12.23
CA VAL A 81 13.24 15.22 -11.98
C VAL A 81 13.09 13.71 -11.93
N SER A 82 12.42 13.18 -10.89
CA SER A 82 12.29 11.72 -10.72
C SER A 82 11.20 11.19 -11.64
N GLN A 83 11.22 9.90 -11.98
CA GLN A 83 10.16 9.31 -12.80
C GLN A 83 8.78 9.51 -12.15
N THR A 84 8.67 9.28 -10.83
CA THR A 84 7.43 9.53 -10.08
C THR A 84 7.02 11.00 -10.13
N ARG A 85 7.96 11.94 -9.95
CA ARG A 85 7.67 13.37 -10.04
C ARG A 85 7.22 13.77 -11.45
N ASN A 86 7.86 13.25 -12.50
CA ASN A 86 7.47 13.51 -13.88
C ASN A 86 6.04 13.01 -14.17
N ALA A 87 5.73 11.78 -13.76
CA ALA A 87 4.39 11.22 -13.87
C ALA A 87 3.35 12.05 -13.08
N LEU A 88 3.72 12.52 -11.88
CA LEU A 88 2.88 13.39 -11.07
C LEU A 88 2.62 14.72 -11.78
N GLU A 89 3.64 15.39 -12.33
CA GLU A 89 3.46 16.67 -13.05
C GLU A 89 2.59 16.50 -14.29
N VAL A 90 2.70 15.37 -15.00
CA VAL A 90 1.79 15.05 -16.12
C VAL A 90 0.34 14.98 -15.65
N LEU A 91 0.09 14.30 -14.52
CA LEU A 91 -1.25 14.19 -13.95
C LEU A 91 -1.79 15.55 -13.50
N VAL A 92 -1.02 16.31 -12.72
CA VAL A 92 -1.40 17.65 -12.24
C VAL A 92 -1.75 18.58 -13.40
N LYS A 93 -0.89 18.65 -14.43
CA LYS A 93 -1.16 19.49 -15.62
C LYS A 93 -2.42 19.06 -16.37
N SER A 94 -2.73 17.76 -16.35
CA SER A 94 -3.92 17.23 -17.03
C SER A 94 -5.21 17.45 -16.25
N CYS A 95 -5.13 17.81 -14.96
CA CYS A 95 -6.26 18.21 -14.14
C CYS A 95 -6.59 19.70 -14.28
N ALA A 96 -5.78 20.51 -14.98
CA ALA A 96 -6.06 21.92 -15.17
C ALA A 96 -7.46 22.13 -15.80
N PRO A 97 -8.25 23.11 -15.32
CA PRO A 97 -7.88 24.19 -14.39
C PRO A 97 -8.00 23.83 -12.90
N LEU A 98 -8.32 22.59 -12.54
CA LEU A 98 -8.44 22.18 -11.14
C LEU A 98 -7.08 22.26 -10.43
N ARG A 99 -7.08 22.79 -9.20
CA ARG A 99 -5.90 22.79 -8.35
C ARG A 99 -5.75 21.44 -7.66
N CYS A 100 -4.54 20.91 -7.72
CA CYS A 100 -4.18 19.64 -7.10
C CYS A 100 -3.31 19.86 -5.86
N LEU A 101 -3.58 19.06 -4.82
CA LEU A 101 -2.72 18.92 -3.66
C LEU A 101 -2.04 17.55 -3.71
N GLU A 102 -0.72 17.56 -3.64
CA GLU A 102 0.10 16.36 -3.60
C GLU A 102 0.46 16.07 -2.15
N THR A 103 0.15 14.88 -1.66
CA THR A 103 0.46 14.51 -0.27
C THR A 103 0.85 13.05 -0.18
N ASN A 104 1.15 12.60 1.02
CA ASN A 104 1.50 11.23 1.31
C ASN A 104 0.77 10.79 2.58
N VAL A 105 0.58 9.48 2.72
CA VAL A 105 0.09 8.91 3.98
C VAL A 105 1.03 9.26 5.13
N PHE A 106 2.35 9.24 4.88
CA PHE A 106 3.34 9.58 5.88
C PHE A 106 4.13 10.82 5.44
N GLY A 107 4.25 11.82 6.32
CA GLY A 107 4.98 13.06 6.02
C GLY A 107 6.51 12.89 6.04
N GLU A 108 7.02 11.85 6.67
CA GLU A 108 8.45 11.59 6.84
C GLU A 108 9.10 11.00 5.59
N ALA A 109 10.28 11.53 5.27
CA ALA A 109 11.03 11.05 4.13
C ALA A 109 11.89 9.83 4.47
N THR A 110 11.70 8.75 3.72
CA THR A 110 12.60 7.59 3.75
C THR A 110 13.03 7.22 2.34
N ALA A 111 14.26 6.75 2.18
CA ALA A 111 14.77 6.34 0.87
C ALA A 111 14.14 5.00 0.44
N THR A 112 13.81 4.15 1.41
CA THR A 112 13.25 2.82 1.18
C THR A 112 11.99 2.56 1.99
N GLN A 113 11.19 1.58 1.53
CA GLN A 113 10.03 1.10 2.27
C GLN A 113 10.44 0.35 3.55
N ALA A 114 11.62 -0.28 3.57
CA ALA A 114 12.14 -0.96 4.76
C ALA A 114 12.42 0.05 5.88
N GLU A 115 13.04 1.19 5.55
CA GLU A 115 13.24 2.30 6.49
C GLU A 115 11.92 2.84 7.03
N LEU A 116 10.91 3.03 6.17
CA LEU A 116 9.59 3.49 6.60
C LEU A 116 8.96 2.52 7.61
N LEU A 117 9.09 1.20 7.40
CA LEU A 117 8.56 0.18 8.29
C LEU A 117 9.36 0.01 9.59
N ALA A 118 10.61 0.47 9.61
CA ALA A 118 11.50 0.41 10.76
C ALA A 118 11.51 1.72 11.58
N ALA A 119 10.85 2.77 11.09
CA ALA A 119 10.78 4.05 11.79
C ALA A 119 10.05 3.89 13.14
N PRO A 120 10.62 4.40 14.26
CA PRO A 120 10.07 4.21 15.62
C PRO A 120 8.67 4.77 15.80
N ILE A 121 8.40 5.84 15.06
CA ILE A 121 7.10 6.42 14.81
C ILE A 121 6.74 5.91 13.42
N GLN A 122 5.69 5.11 13.30
CA GLN A 122 5.14 4.72 12.00
C GLN A 122 4.54 5.97 11.32
N GLY A 123 5.41 6.89 10.87
CA GLY A 123 5.16 8.12 10.13
C GLY A 123 4.04 9.00 10.66
N ARG A 124 4.37 10.20 11.16
CA ARG A 124 3.32 11.19 11.45
C ARG A 124 2.50 11.46 10.19
N SER A 125 1.20 11.18 10.24
CA SER A 125 0.26 11.41 9.14
C SER A 125 -0.50 12.71 9.37
N VAL A 126 -0.35 13.65 8.44
CA VAL A 126 -1.19 14.87 8.40
C VAL A 126 -2.40 14.69 7.48
N LEU A 127 -2.47 13.57 6.76
CA LEU A 127 -3.48 13.33 5.73
C LEU A 127 -4.93 13.44 6.25
N PRO A 128 -5.28 12.92 7.45
CA PRO A 128 -6.64 13.06 8.00
C PRO A 128 -7.06 14.52 8.13
N PHE A 129 -6.19 15.34 8.72
CA PHE A 129 -6.40 16.79 8.82
C PHE A 129 -6.59 17.44 7.44
N LEU A 130 -5.74 17.09 6.46
CA LEU A 130 -5.86 17.65 5.11
C LEU A 130 -7.18 17.28 4.44
N VAL A 131 -7.61 16.02 4.58
CA VAL A 131 -8.88 15.54 3.99
C VAL A 131 -10.07 16.22 4.65
N ASP A 132 -10.08 16.36 5.97
CA ASP A 132 -11.18 16.99 6.71
C ASP A 132 -11.25 18.51 6.47
N ALA A 133 -10.11 19.19 6.51
CA ALA A 133 -10.03 20.63 6.33
C ALA A 133 -10.36 21.08 4.91
N ILE A 134 -9.88 20.35 3.89
CA ILE A 134 -9.97 20.78 2.49
C ILE A 134 -11.14 20.12 1.76
N LYS A 135 -11.59 18.94 2.21
CA LYS A 135 -12.71 18.18 1.65
C LYS A 135 -12.59 17.99 0.13
N PRO A 136 -11.54 17.29 -0.34
CA PRO A 136 -11.32 17.10 -1.76
C PRO A 136 -12.52 16.41 -2.43
N LYS A 137 -12.80 16.76 -3.69
CA LYS A 137 -13.83 16.12 -4.49
C LYS A 137 -13.31 14.83 -5.15
N TRP A 138 -12.00 14.75 -5.37
CA TRP A 138 -11.32 13.58 -5.92
C TRP A 138 -10.07 13.23 -5.13
N ILE A 139 -9.85 11.94 -4.93
CA ILE A 139 -8.62 11.39 -4.34
C ILE A 139 -8.01 10.38 -5.31
N ILE A 140 -6.79 10.63 -5.75
CA ILE A 140 -6.00 9.74 -6.59
C ILE A 140 -4.91 9.11 -5.74
N ALA A 141 -5.15 7.90 -5.26
CA ALA A 141 -4.22 7.17 -4.39
C ALA A 141 -3.36 6.21 -5.20
N HIS A 142 -2.03 6.37 -5.13
CA HIS A 142 -1.10 5.57 -5.93
C HIS A 142 -0.22 4.64 -5.09
N GLY A 143 -0.24 3.35 -5.43
CA GLY A 143 0.43 2.31 -4.64
C GLY A 143 -0.47 1.77 -3.52
N LEU A 144 -0.10 0.60 -3.01
CA LEU A 144 -0.97 -0.20 -2.14
C LEU A 144 -1.30 0.52 -0.82
N VAL A 145 -0.32 1.14 -0.18
CA VAL A 145 -0.49 1.80 1.12
C VAL A 145 -1.41 3.02 0.99
N ALA A 146 -1.15 3.91 0.04
CA ALA A 146 -2.00 5.05 -0.24
C ALA A 146 -3.44 4.63 -0.59
N GLY A 147 -3.59 3.59 -1.42
CA GLY A 147 -4.90 3.07 -1.80
C GLY A 147 -5.71 2.51 -0.63
N LYS A 148 -5.03 1.96 0.39
CA LYS A 148 -5.66 1.51 1.64
C LYS A 148 -6.01 2.69 2.54
N ALA A 149 -5.09 3.63 2.75
CA ALA A 149 -5.34 4.82 3.57
C ALA A 149 -6.52 5.63 3.03
N ALA A 150 -6.55 5.93 1.73
CA ALA A 150 -7.65 6.65 1.09
C ALA A 150 -9.01 5.94 1.20
N ALA A 151 -9.02 4.62 1.40
CA ALA A 151 -10.24 3.83 1.57
C ALA A 151 -10.74 3.79 3.02
N ALA A 152 -9.85 4.04 3.97
CA ALA A 152 -10.15 4.00 5.39
C ALA A 152 -10.79 5.32 5.87
N TYR A 153 -10.57 6.42 5.15
CA TYR A 153 -11.19 7.69 5.49
C TYR A 153 -12.64 7.75 4.99
N GLU A 154 -13.58 8.01 5.90
CA GLU A 154 -14.90 8.47 5.52
C GLU A 154 -14.77 9.84 4.84
N ASN A 155 -14.99 9.87 3.53
CA ASN A 155 -14.97 11.10 2.75
C ASN A 155 -15.96 10.98 1.59
N SER A 156 -16.47 12.12 1.12
CA SER A 156 -17.37 12.20 -0.03
C SER A 156 -16.63 12.21 -1.38
N ALA A 157 -15.30 12.11 -1.38
CA ALA A 157 -14.50 12.21 -2.59
C ALA A 157 -14.62 10.96 -3.46
N HIS A 158 -14.50 11.15 -4.77
CA HIS A 158 -14.32 10.04 -5.69
C HIS A 158 -12.89 9.50 -5.59
N VAL A 159 -12.73 8.27 -5.09
CA VAL A 159 -11.42 7.64 -4.89
C VAL A 159 -11.01 6.81 -6.10
N VAL A 160 -9.88 7.15 -6.72
CA VAL A 160 -9.23 6.40 -7.80
C VAL A 160 -7.96 5.75 -7.26
N ARG A 161 -7.85 4.43 -7.39
CA ARG A 161 -6.66 3.68 -7.00
C ARG A 161 -5.81 3.37 -8.23
N LEU A 162 -4.53 3.72 -8.16
CA LEU A 162 -3.55 3.45 -9.20
C LEU A 162 -2.42 2.55 -8.67
N PRO A 163 -1.69 1.82 -9.53
CA PRO A 163 -0.36 1.36 -9.16
C PRO A 163 0.55 2.57 -8.85
N HIS A 164 1.75 2.35 -8.32
CA HIS A 164 2.72 3.45 -8.15
C HIS A 164 2.87 4.24 -9.46
N LEU A 165 2.83 5.58 -9.40
CA LEU A 165 2.80 6.43 -10.61
C LEU A 165 3.91 6.15 -11.61
N ARG A 166 5.10 5.75 -11.16
CA ARG A 166 6.21 5.34 -12.06
C ARG A 166 5.88 4.15 -12.98
N LYS A 167 4.82 3.40 -12.68
CA LYS A 167 4.32 2.26 -13.45
C LYS A 167 3.15 2.63 -14.36
N CYS A 168 2.64 3.86 -14.28
CA CYS A 168 1.53 4.34 -15.10
C CYS A 168 2.07 4.95 -16.39
N ALA A 169 1.45 4.65 -17.53
CA ALA A 169 1.78 5.33 -18.77
C ALA A 169 1.31 6.79 -18.70
N HIS A 170 2.10 7.72 -19.24
CA HIS A 170 1.73 9.14 -19.27
C HIS A 170 0.42 9.39 -20.02
N ALA A 171 0.11 8.60 -21.05
CA ALA A 171 -1.17 8.70 -21.78
C ALA A 171 -2.37 8.41 -20.87
N ASP A 172 -2.27 7.42 -19.99
CA ASP A 172 -3.33 7.05 -19.05
C ASP A 172 -3.53 8.13 -17.98
N LEU A 173 -2.43 8.70 -17.48
CA LEU A 173 -2.48 9.81 -16.52
C LEU A 173 -3.15 11.05 -17.13
N ARG A 174 -2.84 11.37 -18.40
CA ARG A 174 -3.52 12.45 -19.12
C ARG A 174 -5.01 12.18 -19.32
N ARG A 175 -5.36 10.95 -19.67
CA ARG A 175 -6.76 10.53 -19.82
C ARG A 175 -7.52 10.62 -18.50
N LEU A 176 -6.88 10.22 -17.39
CA LEU A 176 -7.47 10.33 -16.05
C LEU A 176 -7.72 11.78 -15.67
N GLY A 177 -6.71 12.67 -15.81
CA GLY A 177 -6.86 14.08 -15.48
C GLY A 177 -8.02 14.74 -16.24
N ARG A 178 -8.10 14.52 -17.57
CA ARG A 178 -9.22 15.04 -18.37
C ARG A 178 -10.58 14.52 -17.91
N ARG A 179 -10.69 13.22 -17.60
CA ARG A 179 -11.95 12.65 -17.10
C ARG A 179 -12.40 13.29 -15.78
N ILE A 180 -11.46 13.63 -14.91
CA ILE A 180 -11.77 14.32 -13.64
C ILE A 180 -12.30 15.73 -13.93
N VAL A 181 -11.65 16.47 -14.83
CA VAL A 181 -12.10 17.80 -15.26
C VAL A 181 -13.50 17.73 -15.88
N ASP A 182 -13.72 16.83 -16.83
CA ASP A 182 -15.01 16.65 -17.50
C ASP A 182 -16.12 16.33 -16.49
N SER A 183 -15.84 15.43 -15.54
CA SER A 183 -16.78 15.10 -14.46
C SER A 183 -17.11 16.31 -13.60
N MET A 184 -16.11 17.11 -13.24
CA MET A 184 -16.29 18.30 -12.41
C MET A 184 -17.07 19.41 -13.12
N LEU A 185 -16.89 19.55 -14.44
CA LEU A 185 -17.68 20.46 -15.27
C LEU A 185 -19.14 20.01 -15.32
N GLN A 186 -19.39 18.71 -15.54
CA GLN A 186 -20.74 18.15 -15.64
C GLN A 186 -21.51 18.25 -14.32
N SER A 187 -20.84 18.14 -13.17
CA SER A 187 -21.47 18.28 -11.85
C SER A 187 -21.76 19.74 -11.46
N GLY A 188 -21.47 20.72 -12.33
CA GLY A 188 -21.56 22.16 -12.00
C GLY A 188 -20.56 22.62 -10.94
N ALA A 189 -19.66 21.73 -10.52
CA ALA A 189 -18.75 21.92 -9.40
C ALA A 189 -17.62 22.92 -9.67
N LEU A 190 -17.45 23.32 -10.94
CA LEU A 190 -16.50 24.33 -11.41
C LEU A 190 -17.13 25.72 -11.59
N LEU A 191 -18.46 25.82 -11.65
CA LEU A 191 -19.17 27.11 -11.82
C LEU A 191 -19.45 27.81 -10.48
N ALA A 192 -19.37 27.09 -9.36
CA ALA A 192 -19.69 27.62 -8.03
C ALA A 192 -18.61 28.52 -7.38
N ASP A 193 -17.39 28.57 -7.94
CA ASP A 193 -16.29 29.38 -7.39
C ASP A 193 -16.17 30.78 -8.04
N ALA A 194 -17.09 31.15 -8.93
CA ALA A 194 -17.15 32.47 -9.55
C ALA A 194 -18.42 33.23 -9.13
N SER A 195 -18.29 34.08 -8.11
CA SER A 195 -19.24 35.11 -7.63
C SER A 195 -20.28 34.70 -6.58
N ALA A 196 -20.36 35.54 -5.55
CA ALA A 196 -21.34 35.51 -4.48
C ALA A 196 -22.69 36.12 -4.91
N MET A 197 -23.81 35.46 -4.59
CA MET A 197 -25.15 36.03 -4.26
C MET A 197 -26.15 34.92 -3.84
N PRO A 198 -27.26 35.25 -3.11
CA PRO A 198 -27.95 34.39 -2.13
C PRO A 198 -29.14 33.60 -2.72
N PRO A 199 -29.86 32.76 -1.93
CA PRO A 199 -30.31 31.44 -2.36
C PRO A 199 -31.64 31.46 -3.10
N THR A 200 -31.81 30.51 -4.02
CA THR A 200 -33.11 30.03 -4.46
C THR A 200 -33.24 28.53 -4.25
N ASP A 201 -34.37 28.22 -3.65
CA ASP A 201 -34.88 26.94 -3.19
C ASP A 201 -35.29 26.05 -4.38
N SER A 202 -34.85 24.79 -4.41
CA SER A 202 -35.56 23.73 -5.13
C SER A 202 -35.12 22.32 -4.73
N ARG A 203 -35.97 21.69 -3.91
CA ARG A 203 -36.48 20.30 -3.98
C ARG A 203 -35.65 19.25 -4.76
N GLY A 204 -35.08 18.33 -4.00
CA GLY A 204 -35.43 16.90 -4.04
C GLY A 204 -35.07 16.08 -5.27
N ILE A 205 -33.90 15.42 -5.23
CA ILE A 205 -33.70 14.09 -5.85
C ILE A 205 -32.86 13.25 -4.88
N SER A 206 -33.41 12.11 -4.46
CA SER A 206 -32.75 11.13 -3.60
C SER A 206 -31.80 10.25 -4.44
N PRO A 207 -30.51 10.10 -4.10
CA PRO A 207 -29.68 9.08 -4.70
C PRO A 207 -29.93 7.74 -4.01
N ARG A 208 -30.34 6.76 -4.81
CA ARG A 208 -30.53 5.36 -4.43
C ARG A 208 -29.37 4.80 -3.61
N ALA A 209 -29.73 4.13 -2.53
CA ALA A 209 -28.85 3.36 -1.68
C ALA A 209 -28.33 2.07 -2.33
N SER A 210 -27.14 1.71 -1.87
CA SER A 210 -26.54 0.38 -1.77
C SER A 210 -26.13 -0.33 -3.07
N THR A 211 -24.83 -0.27 -3.35
CA THR A 211 -24.11 -1.49 -3.75
C THR A 211 -23.39 -2.01 -2.51
N GLN A 212 -23.70 -3.25 -2.13
CA GLN A 212 -23.10 -3.95 -1.00
C GLN A 212 -21.58 -3.84 -1.01
N ILE A 213 -21.06 -3.28 0.08
CA ILE A 213 -19.65 -3.22 0.42
C ILE A 213 -19.12 -4.66 0.55
N ARG A 214 -18.16 -5.02 -0.28
CA ARG A 214 -17.31 -6.20 -0.03
C ARG A 214 -16.51 -5.95 1.25
N ARG A 215 -16.38 -6.97 2.11
CA ARG A 215 -15.81 -6.82 3.46
C ARG A 215 -14.43 -6.16 3.38
N PRO A 216 -14.12 -5.15 4.22
CA PRO A 216 -12.84 -4.43 4.20
C PRO A 216 -11.58 -5.35 4.24
N LEU A 217 -11.71 -6.55 4.81
CA LEU A 217 -10.66 -7.55 4.95
C LEU A 217 -10.38 -8.38 3.66
N ASP A 218 -11.31 -8.44 2.70
CA ASP A 218 -11.11 -9.17 1.44
C ASP A 218 -9.97 -8.56 0.58
N LEU A 219 -9.57 -7.33 0.91
CA LEU A 219 -8.47 -6.59 0.28
C LEU A 219 -7.08 -6.89 0.88
N ILE A 220 -7.02 -7.64 2.00
CA ILE A 220 -5.76 -8.13 2.59
C ILE A 220 -5.34 -9.46 1.93
N ALA A 221 -6.30 -10.27 1.47
CA ALA A 221 -6.06 -11.59 0.90
C ALA A 221 -5.52 -11.58 -0.55
N GLY A 222 -5.64 -10.45 -1.27
CA GLY A 222 -5.51 -10.41 -2.74
C GLY A 222 -4.13 -10.24 -3.36
N ASN A 223 -2.99 -10.46 -2.68
CA ASN A 223 -1.69 -10.30 -3.34
C ASN A 223 -0.60 -11.30 -2.92
N ARG A 224 0.15 -11.78 -3.93
CA ARG A 224 1.11 -12.91 -3.96
C ARG A 224 2.38 -12.78 -3.10
N ARG A 225 2.32 -12.11 -1.95
CA ARG A 225 3.34 -12.20 -0.91
C ARG A 225 2.64 -12.48 0.42
N ASN A 226 2.56 -13.77 0.76
CA ASN A 226 2.12 -14.27 2.07
C ASN A 226 3.14 -13.96 3.18
N ASP A 227 3.66 -12.73 3.22
CA ASP A 227 4.55 -12.30 4.30
C ASP A 227 3.69 -11.96 5.53
N ARG A 228 3.57 -12.92 6.44
CA ARG A 228 2.86 -12.80 7.73
C ARG A 228 3.35 -11.58 8.52
N GLN A 229 4.65 -11.32 8.55
CA GLN A 229 5.21 -10.17 9.26
C GLN A 229 4.85 -8.84 8.60
N TYR A 230 4.77 -8.79 7.27
CA TYR A 230 4.28 -7.61 6.56
C TYR A 230 2.80 -7.35 6.87
N ARG A 231 1.96 -8.39 6.89
CA ARG A 231 0.53 -8.27 7.23
C ARG A 231 0.32 -7.86 8.68
N LEU A 232 1.12 -8.38 9.62
CA LEU A 232 1.12 -7.98 11.02
C LEU A 232 1.48 -6.50 11.17
N ARG A 233 2.62 -6.06 10.62
CA ARG A 233 3.04 -4.65 10.67
C ARG A 233 2.04 -3.70 10.03
N LEU A 234 1.43 -4.11 8.93
CA LEU A 234 0.42 -3.31 8.25
C LEU A 234 -0.89 -3.23 9.05
N ALA A 235 -1.34 -4.33 9.65
CA ALA A 235 -2.53 -4.35 10.51
C ALA A 235 -2.31 -3.53 11.78
N ASP A 236 -1.12 -3.60 12.40
CA ASP A 236 -0.74 -2.77 13.54
C ASP A 236 -0.69 -1.28 13.18
N ALA A 237 -0.11 -0.92 12.03
CA ALA A 237 -0.07 0.47 11.58
C ALA A 237 -1.47 1.04 11.32
N ILE A 238 -2.35 0.27 10.67
CA ILE A 238 -3.74 0.68 10.42
C ILE A 238 -4.51 0.78 11.75
N ARG A 239 -4.27 -0.14 12.70
CA ARG A 239 -4.86 -0.07 14.04
C ARG A 239 -4.43 1.18 14.82
N SER A 240 -3.15 1.55 14.75
CA SER A 240 -2.65 2.76 15.40
C SER A 240 -3.36 4.01 14.88
N VAL A 241 -3.59 4.08 13.56
CA VAL A 241 -4.38 5.16 12.95
C VAL A 241 -5.83 5.09 13.43
N ALA A 242 -6.47 3.91 13.41
CA ALA A 242 -7.86 3.76 13.86
C ALA A 242 -8.08 4.27 15.30
N ARG A 243 -7.13 4.00 16.22
CA ARG A 243 -7.16 4.50 17.61
C ARG A 243 -7.05 6.01 17.71
N GLU A 244 -6.14 6.61 16.95
CA GLU A 244 -5.96 8.07 16.91
C GLU A 244 -7.24 8.79 16.46
N PHE A 245 -7.99 8.18 15.54
CA PHE A 245 -9.24 8.72 15.00
C PHE A 245 -10.52 8.18 15.66
N GLN A 246 -10.40 7.41 16.74
CA GLN A 246 -11.53 6.82 17.47
C GLN A 246 -12.47 5.96 16.58
N ASP A 247 -11.94 5.35 15.51
CA ASP A 247 -12.69 4.47 14.61
C ASP A 247 -12.72 3.03 15.16
N SER A 248 -13.71 2.80 16.02
CA SER A 248 -13.89 1.51 16.72
C SER A 248 -14.17 0.33 15.78
N ALA A 249 -14.76 0.56 14.61
CA ALA A 249 -15.06 -0.49 13.64
C ALA A 249 -13.80 -0.95 12.91
N LEU A 250 -12.95 -0.01 12.49
CA LEU A 250 -11.66 -0.31 11.85
C LEU A 250 -10.66 -0.89 12.85
N GLU A 251 -10.64 -0.39 14.09
CA GLU A 251 -9.84 -0.94 15.17
C GLU A 251 -10.21 -2.42 15.42
N THR A 252 -11.51 -2.72 15.59
CA THR A 252 -12.00 -4.09 15.80
C THR A 252 -11.65 -5.02 14.62
N ALA A 253 -11.73 -4.52 13.38
CA ALA A 253 -11.34 -5.28 12.21
C ALA A 253 -9.83 -5.58 12.17
N CYS A 254 -9.00 -4.62 12.59
CA CYS A 254 -7.55 -4.82 12.70
C CYS A 254 -7.19 -5.77 13.84
N ASP A 255 -7.84 -5.65 15.00
CA ASP A 255 -7.65 -6.58 16.12
C ASP A 255 -8.05 -8.01 15.76
N THR A 256 -9.14 -8.19 15.00
CA THR A 256 -9.54 -9.50 14.48
C THR A 256 -8.50 -10.08 13.53
N GLU A 257 -7.94 -9.27 12.63
CA GLU A 257 -6.89 -9.71 11.70
C GLU A 257 -5.55 -9.96 12.41
N LEU A 258 -5.19 -9.16 13.41
CA LEU A 258 -4.02 -9.36 14.26
C LEU A 258 -4.16 -10.62 15.12
N ALA A 259 -5.35 -10.90 15.66
CA ALA A 259 -5.64 -12.16 16.34
C ALA A 259 -5.55 -13.34 15.37
N ARG A 260 -6.08 -13.22 14.15
CA ARG A 260 -5.98 -14.25 13.11
C ARG A 260 -4.55 -14.51 12.66
N LEU A 261 -3.73 -13.45 12.57
CA LEU A 261 -2.32 -13.52 12.19
C LEU A 261 -1.42 -13.91 13.38
N GLY A 262 -1.82 -13.63 14.61
CA GLY A 262 -1.11 -13.89 15.86
C GLY A 262 -1.42 -15.25 16.47
N SER A 263 -2.60 -15.82 16.17
CA SER A 263 -2.92 -17.22 16.48
C SER A 263 -1.85 -18.12 15.90
N PRO A 264 -1.28 -19.05 16.70
CA PRO A 264 -0.38 -20.05 16.17
C PRO A 264 -1.17 -20.86 15.15
N THR A 265 -0.85 -20.72 13.86
CA THR A 265 -1.09 -21.81 12.93
C THR A 265 -0.40 -23.02 13.55
N ASN A 266 -1.10 -24.15 13.66
CA ASN A 266 -0.59 -25.43 14.16
C ASN A 266 0.67 -25.88 13.40
N SER A 267 1.77 -25.21 13.68
CA SER A 267 3.11 -25.47 13.18
C SER A 267 3.89 -25.68 14.45
N ASN A 268 3.79 -26.91 14.95
CA ASN A 268 4.62 -27.40 16.03
C ASN A 268 6.08 -27.22 15.56
N PRO A 269 6.88 -26.33 16.17
CA PRO A 269 8.25 -26.10 15.74
C PRO A 269 9.10 -27.37 15.78
N ALA A 270 8.74 -28.32 16.65
CA ALA A 270 9.33 -29.65 16.70
C ALA A 270 8.99 -30.49 15.46
N ALA A 271 7.76 -30.39 14.94
CA ALA A 271 7.36 -31.09 13.71
C ALA A 271 8.09 -30.54 12.47
N LEU A 272 8.27 -29.21 12.39
CA LEU A 272 9.02 -28.59 11.29
C LEU A 272 10.52 -28.97 11.35
N THR A 273 11.07 -29.07 12.55
CA THR A 273 12.47 -29.48 12.78
C THR A 273 12.68 -30.97 12.46
N ASN A 274 11.70 -31.82 12.78
CA ASN A 274 11.73 -33.24 12.42
C ASN A 274 11.66 -33.43 10.90
N LEU A 275 10.82 -32.65 10.20
CA LEU A 275 10.71 -32.66 8.74
C LEU A 275 12.02 -32.36 8.03
N ILE A 276 12.74 -31.33 8.48
CA ILE A 276 14.02 -30.92 7.87
C ILE A 276 15.04 -32.05 7.92
N ASN A 277 15.03 -32.88 8.97
CA ASN A 277 15.99 -33.96 9.16
C ASN A 277 15.67 -35.24 8.37
N LEU A 278 14.54 -35.32 7.66
CA LEU A 278 14.17 -36.49 6.86
C LEU A 278 14.92 -36.50 5.53
N ALA A 279 15.42 -37.67 5.13
CA ALA A 279 16.32 -37.84 3.98
C ALA A 279 15.83 -37.15 2.68
N PRO A 280 14.53 -37.19 2.30
CA PRO A 280 14.06 -36.49 1.10
C PRO A 280 14.22 -34.96 1.20
N ILE A 281 13.91 -34.36 2.35
CA ILE A 281 14.01 -32.90 2.53
C ILE A 281 15.47 -32.47 2.60
N ASN A 282 16.33 -33.21 3.31
CA ASN A 282 17.77 -32.99 3.29
C ASN A 282 18.35 -33.02 1.86
N GLN A 283 17.89 -33.93 1.00
CA GLN A 283 18.36 -33.97 -0.39
C GLN A 283 17.95 -32.75 -1.23
N LEU A 284 16.85 -32.06 -0.88
CA LEU A 284 16.48 -30.77 -1.49
C LEU A 284 17.41 -29.64 -1.02
N VAL A 285 17.74 -29.67 0.27
CA VAL A 285 18.63 -28.71 0.96
C VAL A 285 20.06 -28.83 0.43
N ASP A 286 20.56 -30.05 0.35
CA ASP A 286 21.88 -30.39 -0.21
C ASP A 286 21.92 -30.28 -1.73
N GLY A 287 20.79 -29.92 -2.35
CA GLY A 287 20.71 -29.53 -3.74
C GLY A 287 20.70 -30.69 -4.74
N ALA A 288 20.53 -31.93 -4.31
CA ALA A 288 20.44 -33.09 -5.20
C ALA A 288 19.18 -33.04 -6.11
N PHE A 289 18.09 -32.45 -5.62
CA PHE A 289 16.81 -32.35 -6.34
C PHE A 289 16.35 -30.91 -6.52
N SER A 290 15.66 -30.60 -7.62
CA SER A 290 15.05 -29.29 -7.87
C SER A 290 13.67 -29.16 -7.23
N THR A 291 12.96 -30.28 -7.11
CA THR A 291 11.57 -30.36 -6.64
C THR A 291 11.31 -31.76 -6.09
N ILE A 292 10.45 -31.85 -5.06
CA ILE A 292 9.99 -33.10 -4.46
C ILE A 292 8.46 -33.12 -4.46
N TRP A 293 7.92 -34.30 -4.72
CA TRP A 293 6.49 -34.60 -4.76
C TRP A 293 6.16 -35.77 -3.84
N ILE A 294 4.96 -35.72 -3.27
CA ILE A 294 4.43 -36.77 -2.42
C ILE A 294 3.17 -37.33 -3.09
N ARG A 295 3.13 -38.64 -3.32
CA ARG A 295 1.97 -39.36 -3.85
C ARG A 295 1.24 -40.05 -2.69
N ASP A 296 -0.08 -39.85 -2.62
CA ASP A 296 -0.96 -40.26 -1.50
C ASP A 296 -1.95 -41.38 -1.89
N GLU A 297 -1.84 -41.95 -3.09
CA GLU A 297 -2.70 -43.07 -3.52
C GLU A 297 -2.27 -44.41 -2.88
N SER A 298 -2.87 -45.53 -3.29
CA SER A 298 -2.70 -46.90 -2.73
C SER A 298 -1.25 -47.41 -2.55
N ARG A 299 -0.26 -46.67 -3.05
CA ARG A 299 1.17 -46.82 -2.75
C ARG A 299 1.75 -45.44 -2.47
N ALA A 300 1.77 -45.07 -1.19
CA ALA A 300 2.42 -43.84 -0.75
C ALA A 300 3.89 -43.85 -1.19
N GLY A 301 4.33 -42.76 -1.84
CA GLY A 301 5.67 -42.68 -2.41
C GLY A 301 6.16 -41.23 -2.49
N ILE A 302 7.46 -41.04 -2.28
CA ILE A 302 8.12 -39.74 -2.43
C ILE A 302 8.97 -39.78 -3.70
N PHE A 303 8.82 -38.75 -4.52
CA PHE A 303 9.52 -38.63 -5.79
C PHE A 303 10.24 -37.29 -5.84
N GLY A 304 11.38 -37.25 -6.51
CA GLY A 304 12.11 -36.01 -6.74
C GLY A 304 12.60 -35.92 -8.18
N ARG A 305 12.78 -34.70 -8.68
CA ARG A 305 13.47 -34.44 -9.96
C ARG A 305 14.91 -34.03 -9.70
N LYS A 306 15.83 -34.88 -10.16
CA LYS A 306 17.27 -34.67 -9.96
C LYS A 306 17.72 -33.42 -10.70
N LYS A 307 18.57 -32.61 -10.08
CA LYS A 307 19.14 -31.43 -10.78
C LYS A 307 20.12 -31.81 -11.88
N VAL A 308 20.85 -32.92 -11.71
CA VAL A 308 21.97 -33.29 -12.58
C VAL A 308 21.53 -33.73 -13.98
N ASP A 309 20.42 -34.45 -14.08
CA ASP A 309 19.95 -35.07 -15.33
C ASP A 309 18.46 -34.84 -15.59
N ASN A 310 17.78 -34.07 -14.72
CA ASN A 310 16.35 -33.78 -14.80
C ASN A 310 15.44 -35.02 -14.75
N THR A 311 15.97 -36.19 -14.38
CA THR A 311 15.19 -37.42 -14.26
C THR A 311 14.35 -37.44 -12.99
N VAL A 312 13.18 -38.08 -13.05
CA VAL A 312 12.36 -38.34 -11.87
C VAL A 312 12.86 -39.63 -11.21
N ALA A 313 13.13 -39.57 -9.91
CA ALA A 313 13.55 -40.73 -9.13
C ALA A 313 12.64 -40.92 -7.91
N SER A 314 12.40 -42.17 -7.55
CA SER A 314 11.81 -42.52 -6.25
C SER A 314 12.85 -42.27 -5.16
N LEU A 315 12.48 -41.52 -4.14
CA LEU A 315 13.29 -41.28 -2.95
C LEU A 315 12.89 -42.35 -1.94
N GLY A 316 13.41 -43.55 -2.13
CA GLY A 316 13.01 -44.71 -1.32
C GLY A 316 13.46 -44.55 0.12
N ASP A 317 12.55 -44.68 1.09
CA ASP A 317 12.87 -44.89 2.50
C ASP A 317 11.67 -45.42 3.31
N ALA A 318 11.97 -46.03 4.45
CA ALA A 318 10.99 -46.29 5.50
C ALA A 318 10.54 -44.95 6.11
N ASN A 319 9.25 -44.81 6.44
CA ASN A 319 8.59 -43.60 6.97
C ASN A 319 7.91 -42.67 5.94
N VAL A 320 7.71 -43.12 4.69
CA VAL A 320 6.90 -42.39 3.71
C VAL A 320 5.49 -42.07 4.24
N SER A 321 4.86 -43.00 4.96
CA SER A 321 3.53 -42.79 5.55
C SER A 321 3.52 -41.69 6.62
N VAL A 322 4.53 -41.68 7.50
CA VAL A 322 4.69 -40.65 8.55
C VAL A 322 4.87 -39.28 7.92
N LEU A 323 5.69 -39.19 6.86
CA LEU A 323 5.93 -37.95 6.14
C LEU A 323 4.65 -37.46 5.44
N VAL A 324 3.89 -38.36 4.81
CA VAL A 324 2.57 -38.03 4.23
C VAL A 324 1.61 -37.49 5.30
N ASP A 325 1.53 -38.15 6.46
CA ASP A 325 0.63 -37.75 7.56
C ASP A 325 1.01 -36.40 8.15
N GLU A 326 2.31 -36.15 8.37
CA GLU A 326 2.82 -34.86 8.86
C GLU A 326 2.58 -33.73 7.85
N PHE A 327 2.83 -33.98 6.55
CA PHE A 327 2.52 -33.01 5.50
C PHE A 327 1.01 -32.73 5.41
N ASN A 328 0.17 -33.76 5.48
CA ASN A 328 -1.29 -33.60 5.48
C ASN A 328 -1.76 -32.76 6.68
N ALA A 329 -1.17 -32.98 7.86
CA ALA A 329 -1.47 -32.20 9.06
C ALA A 329 -1.05 -30.72 8.91
N ILE A 330 0.12 -30.46 8.30
CA ILE A 330 0.63 -29.10 8.07
C ILE A 330 -0.14 -28.37 6.97
N LEU A 331 -0.47 -29.08 5.89
CA LEU A 331 -1.16 -28.53 4.74
C LEU A 331 -2.60 -28.13 5.07
N ALA A 332 -3.23 -28.77 6.08
CA ALA A 332 -4.59 -28.46 6.53
C ALA A 332 -5.61 -28.30 5.36
N GLY A 333 -5.44 -29.07 4.28
CA GLY A 333 -6.26 -29.02 3.06
C GLY A 333 -5.71 -28.21 1.88
N GLY A 334 -4.50 -27.62 1.98
CA GLY A 334 -3.81 -26.94 0.88
C GLY A 334 -3.01 -27.88 -0.04
N GLU A 335 -2.74 -27.44 -1.28
CA GLU A 335 -1.98 -28.25 -2.27
C GLU A 335 -0.45 -28.02 -2.21
N THR A 336 0.04 -26.96 -1.56
CA THR A 336 1.48 -26.64 -1.50
C THR A 336 1.82 -26.00 -0.16
N VAL A 337 2.97 -26.37 0.41
CA VAL A 337 3.57 -25.75 1.59
C VAL A 337 4.95 -25.21 1.25
N ASP A 338 5.22 -23.97 1.66
CA ASP A 338 6.57 -23.40 1.61
C ASP A 338 7.32 -23.82 2.87
N VAL A 339 8.47 -24.46 2.71
CA VAL A 339 9.37 -24.84 3.80
C VAL A 339 10.64 -23.99 3.70
N GLU A 340 11.03 -23.39 4.82
CA GLU A 340 12.29 -22.65 4.91
C GLU A 340 13.35 -23.54 5.56
N VAL A 341 14.44 -23.77 4.84
CA VAL A 341 15.56 -24.59 5.33
C VAL A 341 16.87 -23.86 5.10
N ALA A 342 17.65 -23.70 6.17
CA ALA A 342 18.91 -22.95 6.16
C ALA A 342 18.78 -21.55 5.53
N GLY A 343 17.64 -20.87 5.76
CA GLY A 343 17.35 -19.54 5.21
C GLY A 343 16.95 -19.51 3.74
N THR A 344 16.85 -20.67 3.08
CA THR A 344 16.38 -20.81 1.70
C THR A 344 14.96 -21.41 1.69
N ARG A 345 14.04 -20.81 0.94
CA ARG A 345 12.65 -21.29 0.84
C ARG A 345 12.44 -22.20 -0.35
N TYR A 346 11.74 -23.31 -0.11
CA TYR A 346 11.37 -24.30 -1.10
C TYR A 346 9.86 -24.55 -1.06
N GLY A 347 9.21 -24.56 -2.22
CA GLY A 347 7.81 -24.96 -2.33
C GLY A 347 7.70 -26.47 -2.49
N ILE A 348 6.98 -27.13 -1.59
CA ILE A 348 6.68 -28.57 -1.65
C ILE A 348 5.19 -28.71 -1.98
N THR A 349 4.91 -29.32 -3.14
CA THR A 349 3.55 -29.46 -3.66
C THR A 349 3.07 -30.90 -3.50
N LYS A 350 1.89 -31.09 -2.90
CA LYS A 350 1.16 -32.35 -2.94
C LYS A 350 0.65 -32.54 -4.36
N ALA A 351 1.23 -33.48 -5.10
CA ALA A 351 0.84 -33.73 -6.48
C ALA A 351 0.18 -35.10 -6.58
N ALA A 352 -1.04 -35.15 -7.11
CA ALA A 352 -1.54 -36.38 -7.71
C ALA A 352 -0.65 -36.67 -8.93
N VAL A 353 0.13 -37.74 -8.89
CA VAL A 353 0.93 -38.15 -10.05
C VAL A 353 -0.06 -38.63 -11.12
N VAL A 354 -0.48 -37.72 -12.00
CA VAL A 354 -1.28 -38.08 -13.19
C VAL A 354 -0.34 -38.82 -14.11
N GLY A 355 -0.58 -40.13 -14.27
CA GLY A 355 0.32 -41.06 -14.94
C GLY A 355 0.70 -40.65 -16.36
N GLY A 356 1.95 -40.94 -16.70
CA GLY A 356 2.50 -40.85 -18.04
C GLY A 356 3.98 -41.21 -17.95
N THR A 357 4.36 -42.30 -18.61
CA THR A 357 5.72 -42.89 -18.71
C THR A 357 6.84 -41.88 -18.88
#